data_AF-A0AB39TAW5-F1
#
_entry.id   AF-A0AB39TAW5-F1
#
_cell.length_a   1.000
_cell.length_b   1.000
_cell.length_c   1.000
_cell.angle_alpha   90.00
_cell.angle_beta   90.00
_cell.angle_gamma   90.00
#
_symmetry.space_group_name_H-M   'P 1'
#
loop_
_entity.id
_entity.type
_entity.pdbx_description
1 polymer ?
#
loop_
_entity_poly.entity_id
_entity_poly.type
_entity_poly.pdbx_seq_one_letter_code
_entity_poly.pdbx_strand_id
1 'polypeptide(L)'
;MAGLAAQDVTWHGEHGPKDALVLLDLYGQNHEPALWEDPYRFDPRRFASPEGPQDPLANLVPQGGGDPARGHRCPGEDITVTALAAIATELARLDYDVPDQDLGIPLSRMPTLPRSGFELLLK
;
A
#
# COMPACT_ATOMS: atom_id res chain seq x y z
N MET A 1 6.48 3.21 -8.19
CA MET A 1 7.53 4.25 -8.01
C MET A 1 8.48 4.17 -9.20
N ALA A 2 9.12 5.27 -9.60
CA ALA A 2 9.99 5.29 -10.77
C ALA A 2 11.32 5.97 -10.46
N GLY A 3 12.39 5.54 -11.12
CA GLY A 3 13.71 6.16 -11.05
C GLY A 3 14.52 5.87 -12.30
N LEU A 4 15.61 6.62 -12.49
CA LEU A 4 16.58 6.37 -13.55
C LEU A 4 17.79 5.62 -12.99
N ALA A 5 18.29 4.64 -13.72
CA ALA A 5 19.53 3.96 -13.36
C ALA A 5 20.70 4.96 -13.37
N ALA A 6 21.33 5.17 -12.21
CA ALA A 6 22.42 6.16 -12.09
C ALA A 6 23.69 5.78 -12.88
N GLN A 7 23.83 4.49 -13.17
CA GLN A 7 24.91 3.88 -13.93
C GLN A 7 24.39 2.57 -14.55
N ASP A 8 25.19 1.98 -15.43
CA ASP A 8 24.98 0.62 -15.91
C ASP A 8 24.84 -0.35 -14.73
N VAL A 9 23.78 -1.14 -14.73
CA VAL A 9 23.45 -2.08 -13.67
C VAL A 9 23.20 -3.46 -14.26
N THR A 10 23.71 -4.49 -13.59
CA THR A 10 23.36 -5.89 -13.87
C THR A 10 22.75 -6.48 -12.60
N TRP A 11 21.52 -6.95 -12.69
CA TRP A 11 20.75 -7.48 -11.56
C TRP A 11 20.06 -8.78 -11.96
N HIS A 12 20.26 -9.86 -11.19
CA HIS A 12 19.82 -11.23 -11.54
C HIS A 12 20.16 -11.68 -12.98
N GLY A 13 21.27 -11.19 -13.53
CA GLY A 13 21.71 -11.50 -14.90
C GLY A 13 21.12 -10.59 -15.98
N GLU A 14 20.16 -9.73 -15.64
CA GLU A 14 19.57 -8.74 -16.54
C GLU A 14 20.37 -7.44 -16.52
N HIS A 15 20.67 -6.90 -17.69
CA HIS A 15 21.42 -5.64 -17.84
C HIS A 15 20.48 -4.46 -18.14
N GLY A 16 20.61 -3.39 -17.36
CA GLY A 16 20.00 -2.09 -17.62
C GLY A 16 21.09 -1.03 -17.83
N PRO A 17 21.07 -0.26 -18.94
CA PRO A 17 22.04 0.80 -19.14
C PRO A 17 21.78 1.96 -18.19
N LYS A 18 22.80 2.79 -17.98
CA LYS A 18 22.64 4.12 -17.36
C LYS A 18 21.47 4.88 -18.01
N ASP A 19 20.74 5.63 -17.19
CA ASP A 19 19.59 6.45 -17.54
C ASP A 19 18.35 5.66 -18.01
N ALA A 20 18.36 4.32 -17.91
CA ALA A 20 17.17 3.51 -18.10
C ALA A 20 16.10 3.83 -17.04
N LEU A 21 14.83 3.93 -17.47
CA LEU A 21 13.70 4.06 -16.56
C LEU A 21 13.41 2.71 -15.89
N VAL A 22 13.44 2.70 -14.56
CA VAL A 22 13.08 1.56 -13.73
C VAL A 22 11.78 1.87 -13.00
N LEU A 23 10.81 0.96 -13.09
CA LEU A 23 9.56 1.02 -12.36
C LEU A 23 9.55 -0.05 -11.27
N LEU A 24 9.30 0.37 -10.04
CA LEU A 24 9.05 -0.53 -8.91
C LEU A 24 7.54 -0.72 -8.74
N ASP A 25 7.11 -1.97 -8.84
CA ASP A 25 5.73 -2.40 -8.62
C ASP A 25 5.40 -2.48 -7.13
N LEU A 26 4.87 -1.37 -6.59
CA LEU A 26 4.47 -1.30 -5.19
C LEU A 26 3.23 -2.15 -4.91
N TYR A 27 2.28 -2.22 -5.86
CA TYR A 27 1.05 -2.98 -5.68
C TYR A 27 1.36 -4.48 -5.67
N GLY A 28 2.16 -4.95 -6.63
CA GLY A 28 2.63 -6.33 -6.70
C GLY A 28 3.44 -6.75 -5.48
N GLN A 29 4.41 -5.95 -5.02
CA GLN A 29 5.18 -6.22 -3.80
C GLN A 29 4.28 -6.41 -2.57
N ASN A 30 3.25 -5.56 -2.42
CA ASN A 30 2.30 -5.66 -1.30
C ASN A 30 1.31 -6.83 -1.44
N HIS A 31 1.28 -7.51 -2.59
CA HIS A 31 0.45 -8.70 -2.87
C HIS A 31 1.29 -9.93 -3.28
N GLU A 32 2.60 -9.93 -3.01
CA GLU A 32 3.52 -11.01 -3.34
C GLU A 32 3.28 -12.23 -2.43
N PRO A 33 2.85 -13.40 -2.97
CA PRO A 33 2.58 -14.59 -2.16
C PRO A 33 3.81 -15.13 -1.40
N ALA A 34 5.03 -14.86 -1.87
CA ALA A 34 6.25 -15.22 -1.15
C ALA A 34 6.47 -14.38 0.13
N LEU A 35 5.84 -13.22 0.23
CA LEU A 35 5.93 -12.31 1.38
C LEU A 35 4.66 -12.34 2.26
N TRP A 36 3.51 -12.62 1.66
CA TRP A 36 2.20 -12.50 2.30
C TRP A 36 1.36 -13.76 2.08
N GLU A 37 0.95 -14.43 3.16
CA GLU A 37 -0.07 -15.49 3.10
C GLU A 37 -1.42 -14.89 2.67
N ASP A 38 -2.10 -15.52 1.71
CA ASP A 38 -3.35 -15.02 1.11
C ASP A 38 -3.32 -13.49 0.82
N PRO A 39 -2.48 -13.02 -0.13
CA PRO A 39 -2.22 -11.59 -0.30
C PRO A 39 -3.47 -10.76 -0.66
N TYR A 40 -4.46 -11.40 -1.28
CA TYR A 40 -5.71 -10.76 -1.69
C TYR A 40 -6.83 -10.85 -0.63
N ARG A 41 -6.56 -11.45 0.54
CA ARG A 41 -7.51 -11.50 1.66
C ARG A 41 -7.22 -10.38 2.65
N PHE A 42 -8.21 -9.53 2.89
CA PHE A 42 -8.13 -8.54 3.98
C PHE A 42 -8.15 -9.26 5.33
N ASP A 43 -6.97 -9.47 5.92
CA ASP A 43 -6.79 -10.07 7.24
C ASP A 43 -5.83 -9.20 8.06
N PRO A 44 -6.33 -8.30 8.93
CA PRO A 44 -5.48 -7.40 9.70
C PRO A 44 -4.62 -8.13 10.76
N ARG A 45 -4.99 -9.37 11.13
CA ARG A 45 -4.25 -10.15 12.13
C ARG A 45 -2.85 -10.52 11.68
N ARG A 46 -2.57 -10.47 10.36
CA ARG A 46 -1.22 -10.70 9.80
C ARG A 46 -0.17 -9.72 10.34
N PHE A 47 -0.59 -8.55 10.85
CA PHE A 47 0.28 -7.55 11.46
C PHE A 47 0.33 -7.63 13.00
N ALA A 48 -0.46 -8.51 13.61
CA ALA A 48 -0.57 -8.64 15.07
C ALA A 48 0.20 -9.86 15.64
N SER A 49 0.72 -10.75 14.79
CA SER A 49 1.41 -11.96 15.23
C SER A 49 2.86 -11.68 15.68
N PRO A 50 3.27 -12.12 16.88
CA PRO A 50 4.68 -12.13 17.29
C PRO A 50 5.56 -13.05 16.42
N GLU A 51 4.95 -13.98 15.68
CA GLU A 51 5.59 -15.05 14.89
C GLU A 51 5.63 -14.72 13.38
N GLY A 52 5.16 -13.54 12.97
CA GLY A 52 5.23 -13.07 11.59
C GLY A 52 6.67 -12.88 11.09
N PRO A 53 6.88 -12.65 9.78
CA PRO A 53 8.21 -12.34 9.25
C PRO A 53 8.86 -11.23 10.07
N GLN A 54 10.17 -11.33 10.32
CA GLN A 54 10.96 -10.34 11.04
C GLN A 54 10.65 -8.94 10.48
N ASP A 55 9.88 -8.15 11.23
CA ASP A 55 9.30 -6.86 10.82
C ASP A 55 8.45 -6.90 9.52
N PRO A 56 7.14 -7.25 9.61
CA PRO A 56 6.22 -7.24 8.46
C PRO A 56 6.13 -5.87 7.79
N LEU A 57 6.37 -4.79 8.53
CA LEU A 57 6.29 -3.42 8.02
C LEU A 57 7.50 -3.08 7.13
N ALA A 58 8.63 -3.79 7.27
CA ALA A 58 9.77 -3.61 6.39
C ALA A 58 9.48 -4.01 4.94
N ASN A 59 8.58 -4.98 4.73
CA ASN A 59 8.19 -5.48 3.41
C ASN A 59 6.97 -4.77 2.81
N LEU A 60 6.25 -3.97 3.61
CA LEU A 60 5.07 -3.22 3.20
C LEU A 60 5.48 -1.84 2.66
N VAL A 61 5.27 -1.58 1.37
CA VAL A 61 5.75 -0.36 0.68
C VAL A 61 4.67 0.50 -0.02
N PRO A 62 3.42 0.63 0.51
CA PRO A 62 2.37 1.41 -0.13
C PRO A 62 2.73 2.91 -0.26
N GLN A 63 3.63 3.39 0.59
CA GLN A 63 4.12 4.78 0.61
C GLN A 63 5.63 4.88 0.32
N GLY A 64 6.18 3.88 -0.37
CA GLY A 64 7.61 3.75 -0.64
C GLY A 64 8.34 2.90 0.40
N GLY A 65 9.55 2.44 0.06
CA GLY A 65 10.38 1.60 0.92
C GLY A 65 11.72 2.24 1.27
N GLY A 66 12.48 1.59 2.15
CA GLY A 66 13.78 2.05 2.62
C GLY A 66 13.72 3.00 3.81
N ASP A 67 14.85 3.66 4.07
CA ASP A 67 15.02 4.63 5.16
C ASP A 67 14.51 6.02 4.73
N PRO A 68 13.54 6.63 5.44
CA PRO A 68 13.00 7.95 5.10
C PRO A 68 14.02 9.08 5.24
N ALA A 69 15.07 8.94 6.05
CA ALA A 69 16.11 9.95 6.19
C ALA A 69 17.16 9.90 5.06
N ARG A 70 17.20 8.81 4.29
CA ARG A 70 18.26 8.53 3.30
C ARG A 70 17.75 8.28 1.88
N GLY A 71 16.44 8.34 1.67
CA GLY A 71 15.81 8.05 0.38
C GLY A 71 14.54 8.84 0.15
N HIS A 72 13.68 8.31 -0.71
CA HIS A 72 12.43 8.94 -1.13
C HIS A 72 11.18 8.25 -0.55
N ARG A 73 11.33 7.52 0.58
CA ARG A 73 10.17 7.02 1.32
C ARG A 73 9.32 8.21 1.78
N CYS A 74 8.00 8.06 1.71
CA CYS A 74 7.08 9.14 2.04
C CYS A 74 7.33 9.65 3.46
N PRO A 75 7.63 10.95 3.66
CA PRO A 75 7.84 11.51 5.00
C PRO A 75 6.53 11.72 5.78
N GLY A 76 5.36 11.49 5.17
CA GLY A 76 4.04 11.62 5.80
C GLY A 76 3.34 10.29 6.05
N GLU A 77 4.07 9.18 6.05
CA GLU A 77 3.52 7.85 6.36
C GLU A 77 2.91 7.80 7.77
N ASP A 78 3.61 8.36 8.76
CA ASP A 78 3.14 8.47 10.14
C ASP A 78 1.86 9.32 10.26
N ILE A 79 1.79 10.45 9.54
CA ILE A 79 0.61 11.30 9.46
C ILE A 79 -0.57 10.51 8.86
N THR A 80 -0.32 9.76 7.78
CA THR A 80 -1.33 8.96 7.09
C THR A 80 -1.90 7.88 8.02
N VAL A 81 -1.02 7.10 8.66
CA VAL A 81 -1.42 6.03 9.59
C VAL A 81 -2.18 6.60 10.79
N THR A 82 -1.71 7.71 11.35
CA THR A 82 -2.36 8.37 12.49
C THR A 82 -3.77 8.88 12.12
N ALA A 83 -3.91 9.54 10.97
CA ALA A 83 -5.19 10.03 10.49
C ALA A 83 -6.18 8.88 10.22
N LEU A 84 -5.73 7.80 9.55
CA LEU A 84 -6.55 6.63 9.29
C LEU A 84 -7.01 5.95 10.58
N ALA A 85 -6.12 5.79 11.56
CA ALA A 85 -6.47 5.20 12.85
C ALA A 85 -7.51 6.04 13.61
N ALA A 86 -7.36 7.37 13.61
CA ALA A 86 -8.32 8.28 14.22
C ALA A 86 -9.69 8.21 13.52
N ILE A 87 -9.72 8.35 12.19
CA ILE A 87 -10.96 8.31 11.41
C ILE A 87 -11.68 6.97 11.54
N ALA A 88 -10.96 5.85 11.43
CA ALA A 88 -11.54 4.52 11.58
C ALA A 88 -12.15 4.31 12.96
N THR A 89 -11.50 4.83 14.01
CA THR A 89 -12.01 4.75 15.39
C THR A 89 -13.28 5.56 15.56
N GLU A 90 -13.35 6.77 14.99
CA GLU A 90 -14.56 7.59 15.06
C GLU A 90 -15.70 7.02 14.21
N LEU A 91 -15.42 6.57 12.99
CA LEU A 91 -16.39 5.87 12.14
C LEU A 91 -16.98 4.64 12.84
N ALA A 92 -16.17 3.85 13.54
CA ALA A 92 -16.65 2.67 14.27
C ALA A 92 -17.63 2.98 15.42
N ARG A 93 -17.70 4.24 15.86
CA ARG A 93 -18.62 4.70 16.92
C ARG A 93 -19.88 5.37 16.38
N LEU A 94 -19.89 5.74 15.11
CA LEU A 94 -21.05 6.39 14.49
C LEU A 94 -22.15 5.36 14.20
N ASP A 95 -23.40 5.80 14.33
CA ASP A 95 -24.55 5.06 13.84
C ASP A 95 -24.92 5.59 12.45
N TYR A 96 -24.78 4.74 11.44
CA TYR A 96 -25.05 5.09 10.05
C TYR A 96 -25.52 3.85 9.29
N ASP A 97 -26.23 4.09 8.20
CA ASP A 97 -26.57 3.08 7.21
C ASP A 97 -25.76 3.29 5.92
N VAL A 98 -25.49 2.19 5.23
CA VAL A 98 -24.85 2.18 3.90
C VAL A 98 -25.93 1.78 2.89
N PRO A 99 -26.45 2.71 2.07
CA PRO A 99 -27.47 2.37 1.08
C PRO A 99 -26.89 1.48 -0.03
N ASP A 100 -27.77 0.84 -0.79
CA ASP A 100 -27.40 0.09 -2.00
C ASP A 100 -26.66 1.02 -2.98
N GLN A 101 -25.41 0.67 -3.27
CA GLN A 101 -24.52 1.47 -4.10
C GLN A 101 -23.45 0.60 -4.77
N ASP A 102 -22.82 1.10 -5.84
CA ASP A 102 -21.72 0.40 -6.50
C ASP A 102 -20.41 0.61 -5.72
N LEU A 103 -20.02 -0.40 -4.95
CA LEU A 103 -18.78 -0.42 -4.17
C LEU A 103 -17.59 -1.05 -4.93
N GLY A 104 -17.73 -1.34 -6.22
CA GLY A 104 -16.65 -1.92 -7.02
C GLY A 104 -15.45 -0.98 -7.12
N ILE A 105 -14.24 -1.51 -6.96
CA ILE A 105 -12.97 -0.77 -7.02
C ILE A 105 -12.21 -1.20 -8.29
N PRO A 106 -12.16 -0.38 -9.35
CA PRO A 106 -11.46 -0.74 -10.59
C PRO A 106 -9.94 -0.67 -10.42
N LEU A 107 -9.23 -1.77 -10.70
CA LEU A 107 -7.75 -1.79 -10.70
C LEU A 107 -7.14 -1.15 -11.96
N SER A 108 -7.94 -0.90 -13.00
CA SER A 108 -7.50 -0.26 -14.24
C SER A 108 -7.49 1.27 -14.18
N ARG A 109 -7.83 1.87 -13.03
CA ARG A 109 -7.88 3.33 -12.82
C ARG A 109 -6.88 3.72 -11.73
N MET A 110 -6.05 4.74 -12.00
CA MET A 110 -5.07 5.27 -11.04
C MET A 110 -5.27 6.78 -10.84
N PRO A 111 -5.51 7.27 -9.60
CA PRO A 111 -5.78 6.49 -8.39
C PRO A 111 -7.12 5.74 -8.49
N THR A 112 -7.42 4.84 -7.56
CA THR A 112 -8.71 4.11 -7.51
C THR A 112 -9.53 4.50 -6.28
N LEU A 113 -10.85 4.30 -6.36
CA LEU A 113 -11.82 4.43 -5.26
C LEU A 113 -13.04 3.56 -5.59
N PRO A 114 -13.91 3.23 -4.60
CA PRO A 114 -15.23 2.68 -4.89
C PRO A 114 -15.97 3.55 -5.90
N ARG A 115 -16.66 2.97 -6.88
CA ARG A 115 -17.30 3.74 -7.98
C ARG A 115 -18.27 4.81 -7.50
N SER A 116 -19.00 4.53 -6.42
CA SER A 116 -19.92 5.47 -5.74
C SER A 116 -19.24 6.51 -4.86
N GLY A 117 -17.96 6.34 -4.50
CA GLY A 117 -17.29 7.20 -3.51
C GLY A 117 -17.63 6.90 -2.05
N PHE A 118 -18.39 5.83 -1.77
CA PHE A 118 -18.83 5.40 -0.44
C PHE A 118 -19.76 6.41 0.25
N GLU A 119 -21.05 6.32 -0.05
CA GLU A 119 -22.12 7.13 0.52
C GLU A 119 -22.59 6.55 1.86
N LEU A 120 -22.78 7.43 2.85
CA LEU A 120 -23.26 7.10 4.19
C LEU A 120 -24.50 7.92 4.53
N LEU A 121 -25.46 7.30 5.20
CA LEU A 121 -26.64 7.96 5.77
C LEU A 121 -26.52 7.96 7.29
N LEU A 122 -26.27 9.14 7.86
CA LEU A 122 -26.25 9.31 9.33
C LEU A 122 -27.66 9.12 9.89
N LYS A 123 -27.75 8.47 11.05
CA LYS A 123 -29.01 8.37 11.81
C LYS A 123 -29.23 9.58 12.71
#